data_AF-A0A932A937-F1
#
_entry.id   AF-A0A932A937-F1
#
_cell.length_a   1.000
_cell.length_b   1.000
_cell.length_c   1.000
_cell.angle_alpha   90.00
_cell.angle_beta   90.00
_cell.angle_gamma   90.00
#
_symmetry.space_group_name_H-M   'P 1'
#
loop_
_entity.id
_entity.type
_entity.pdbx_description
1 polymer ?
#
loop_
_entity_poly.entity_id
_entity_poly.type
_entity_poly.pdbx_seq_one_letter_code
_entity_poly.pdbx_strand_id
1 'polypeptide(L)'
;MITAVAVAQGARLPSPGPTQAKQKRLYLDPEALLQRSSALGDELVPEERGWLYWRLAEVAERNYPQLASSFAKEGLRSAEEAPQGWNRLALQKNLLVALSALHPYAAIARLGKLEPPLATAGGTFPEDVRAHAANAIFAAYFKKAALRALPRITRVAQYLGETGQYPYEAIGGIIHTGLPAPSAASLASAAVEHYRRPSKFQRESKDFVAFLRLAEGKAPTSILREGGRLAIDRLQSDLKSPGHFVAAIRSNTESITVTSEAQIYLADLLPVLQRIDPDYLSSELERDPTNAGLLRVGSQPHHIEAVVIHGEGAVGPQAELRGIERSRMSRIRVIASDDPDEATALADELTTPSLRVAGMARAAGGYSVKNHDKGVSLLSRAAKEWEKLDSGDAKLSAGIEIEKAALALKDSSSFREVFDKLFAIGEELVSEQLDAKPAALLADCDGFEELSQVANVGARFDPAWTYEQISGLRNNPLKAFLLAEMADGLLANPKME
;
A
#
# COMPACT_ATOMS: atom_id res chain seq x y z
N MET A 1 -35.65 -55.11 16.82
CA MET A 1 -36.13 -54.41 18.03
C MET A 1 -35.65 -52.98 17.92
N ILE A 2 -36.55 -52.06 17.62
CA ILE A 2 -36.27 -50.65 17.34
C ILE A 2 -36.61 -49.87 18.61
N THR A 3 -35.65 -49.11 19.14
CA THR A 3 -35.88 -48.23 20.30
C THR A 3 -35.66 -46.80 19.86
N ALA A 4 -36.73 -46.02 19.89
CA ALA A 4 -36.78 -44.61 19.55
C ALA A 4 -36.20 -43.74 20.68
N VAL A 5 -35.41 -42.73 20.32
CA VAL A 5 -34.95 -41.66 21.22
C VAL A 5 -35.80 -40.42 20.93
N ALA A 6 -36.47 -39.92 21.97
CA ALA A 6 -37.32 -38.74 21.92
C ALA A 6 -36.49 -37.45 21.88
N VAL A 7 -36.85 -36.56 20.96
CA VAL A 7 -36.32 -35.20 20.82
C VAL A 7 -36.99 -34.29 21.86
N ALA A 8 -36.19 -33.73 22.77
CA ALA A 8 -36.65 -32.72 23.71
C ALA A 8 -36.83 -31.38 22.99
N GLN A 9 -38.05 -30.82 23.07
CA GLN A 9 -38.38 -29.49 22.58
C GLN A 9 -37.70 -28.42 23.44
N GLY A 10 -36.96 -27.53 22.78
CA GLY A 10 -36.20 -26.45 23.41
C GLY A 10 -37.08 -25.41 24.11
N ALA A 11 -36.65 -25.01 25.31
CA ALA A 11 -37.15 -23.86 26.01
C ALA A 11 -36.83 -22.59 25.20
N ARG A 12 -37.87 -21.80 24.87
CA ARG A 12 -37.71 -20.44 24.33
C ARG A 12 -37.14 -19.56 25.44
N LEU A 13 -35.93 -19.04 25.24
CA LEU A 13 -35.42 -17.91 26.02
C LEU A 13 -36.35 -16.70 25.78
N PRO A 14 -36.62 -15.88 26.81
CA PRO A 14 -37.46 -14.69 26.67
C PRO A 14 -36.78 -13.70 25.71
N SER A 15 -37.50 -13.28 24.67
CA SER A 15 -37.07 -12.18 23.81
C SER A 15 -36.85 -10.93 24.65
N PRO A 16 -35.70 -10.25 24.55
CA PRO A 16 -35.52 -8.95 25.18
C PRO A 16 -36.55 -7.97 24.58
N GLY A 17 -37.40 -7.42 25.45
CA GLY A 17 -38.44 -6.47 25.06
C GLY A 17 -37.85 -5.19 24.47
N PRO A 18 -38.59 -4.47 23.61
CA PRO A 18 -38.12 -3.27 22.95
C PRO A 18 -38.19 -2.08 23.91
N THR A 19 -37.25 -1.98 24.85
CA THR A 19 -36.97 -0.70 25.51
C THR A 19 -36.01 0.07 24.61
N GLN A 20 -36.51 0.55 23.47
CA GLN A 20 -35.86 1.59 22.67
C GLN A 20 -35.93 2.91 23.45
N ALA A 21 -35.13 3.00 24.52
CA ALA A 21 -34.68 4.30 24.97
C ALA A 21 -34.05 4.97 23.74
N LYS A 22 -34.49 6.17 23.40
CA LYS A 22 -33.83 7.04 22.41
C LYS A 22 -32.38 7.21 22.85
N GLN A 23 -31.50 6.28 22.47
CA GLN A 23 -30.07 6.43 22.61
C GLN A 23 -29.75 7.66 21.79
N LYS A 24 -29.49 8.76 22.50
CA LYS A 24 -28.96 9.99 21.95
C LYS A 24 -27.71 9.55 21.20
N ARG A 25 -27.78 9.47 19.87
CA ARG A 25 -26.66 9.06 19.03
C ARG A 25 -25.50 9.96 19.43
N LEU A 26 -24.43 9.36 19.95
CA LEU A 26 -23.21 10.07 20.27
C LEU A 26 -22.68 10.60 18.93
N TYR A 27 -22.82 11.89 18.69
CA TYR A 27 -22.22 12.52 17.51
C TYR A 27 -20.73 12.63 17.78
N LEU A 28 -19.95 11.85 17.06
CA LEU A 28 -18.50 11.82 17.14
C LEU A 28 -17.96 12.68 16.00
N ASP A 29 -17.34 13.80 16.37
CA ASP A 29 -16.74 14.74 15.42
C ASP A 29 -15.33 14.25 15.02
N PRO A 30 -15.08 13.93 13.74
CA PRO A 30 -13.76 13.50 13.28
C PRO A 30 -12.66 14.51 13.58
N GLU A 31 -12.96 15.82 13.54
CA GLU A 31 -11.99 16.87 13.86
C GLU A 31 -11.54 16.76 15.32
N ALA A 32 -12.49 16.61 16.25
CA ALA A 32 -12.22 16.43 17.66
C ALA A 32 -11.42 15.14 17.96
N LEU A 33 -11.69 14.05 17.24
CA LEU A 33 -10.92 12.81 17.36
C LEU A 33 -9.46 13.00 16.93
N LEU A 34 -9.21 13.70 15.82
CA LEU A 34 -7.86 14.01 15.33
C LEU A 34 -7.10 14.91 16.32
N GLN A 35 -7.75 15.93 16.87
CA GLN A 35 -7.14 16.80 17.88
C GLN A 35 -6.81 16.04 19.17
N ARG A 36 -7.72 15.15 19.61
CA ARG A 36 -7.47 14.30 20.79
C ARG A 36 -6.34 13.31 20.55
N SER A 37 -6.29 12.70 19.37
CA SER A 37 -5.20 11.83 18.95
C SER A 37 -3.86 12.57 19.00
N SER A 38 -3.79 13.78 18.44
CA SER A 38 -2.61 14.64 18.54
C SER A 38 -2.19 14.92 19.98
N ALA A 39 -3.12 15.24 20.87
CA ALA A 39 -2.81 15.55 22.27
C ALA A 39 -2.25 14.34 23.05
N LEU A 40 -2.74 13.13 22.76
CA LEU A 40 -2.16 11.90 23.31
C LEU A 40 -0.77 11.60 22.72
N GLY A 41 -0.50 12.10 21.52
CA GLY A 41 0.80 11.95 20.85
C GLY A 41 1.95 12.71 21.50
N ASP A 42 1.69 13.66 22.40
CA ASP A 42 2.74 14.47 23.04
C ASP A 42 3.68 13.63 23.93
N GLU A 43 3.21 12.47 24.40
CA GLU A 43 3.97 11.53 25.25
C GLU A 43 4.84 10.55 24.43
N LEU A 44 4.68 10.51 23.11
CA LEU A 44 5.39 9.60 22.22
C LEU A 44 6.86 10.01 22.02
N VAL A 45 7.72 9.02 21.76
CA VAL A 45 9.10 9.31 21.31
C VAL A 45 9.05 10.00 19.93
N PRO A 46 10.07 10.81 19.56
CA PRO A 46 10.02 11.64 18.35
C PRO A 46 9.70 10.87 17.06
N GLU A 47 10.15 9.63 16.94
CA GLU A 47 9.89 8.77 15.78
C GLU A 47 8.41 8.37 15.68
N GLU A 48 7.82 7.83 16.74
CA GLU A 48 6.39 7.48 16.79
C GLU A 48 5.51 8.72 16.65
N ARG A 49 5.90 9.82 17.31
CA ARG A 49 5.18 11.11 17.20
C ARG A 49 5.20 11.63 15.76
N GLY A 50 6.34 11.51 15.08
CA GLY A 50 6.45 11.82 13.65
C GLY A 50 5.53 10.96 12.78
N TRP A 51 5.44 9.66 13.09
CA TRP A 51 4.56 8.73 12.38
C TRP A 51 3.07 9.04 12.62
N LEU A 52 2.68 9.33 13.87
CA LEU A 52 1.33 9.79 14.23
C LEU A 52 0.95 11.06 13.48
N TYR A 53 1.82 12.07 13.49
CA TYR A 53 1.54 13.32 12.79
C TYR A 53 1.45 13.16 11.28
N TRP A 54 2.22 12.24 10.70
CA TRP A 54 2.06 11.90 9.29
C TRP A 54 0.66 11.32 9.03
N ARG A 55 0.22 10.35 9.84
CA ARG A 55 -1.12 9.76 9.70
C ARG A 55 -2.22 10.79 9.91
N LEU A 56 -2.12 11.62 10.95
CA LEU A 56 -3.06 12.71 11.20
C LEU A 56 -3.13 13.71 10.02
N ALA A 57 -1.99 14.04 9.41
CA ALA A 57 -1.94 14.91 8.26
C ALA A 57 -2.63 14.30 7.03
N GLU A 58 -2.42 12.99 6.79
CA GLU A 58 -3.07 12.26 5.69
C GLU A 58 -4.60 12.23 5.86
N VAL A 59 -5.09 11.88 7.06
CA VAL A 59 -6.53 11.82 7.34
C VAL A 59 -7.17 13.21 7.24
N ALA A 60 -6.48 14.24 7.71
CA ALA A 60 -6.97 15.61 7.67
C ALA A 60 -6.91 16.26 6.28
N GLU A 61 -6.10 15.76 5.33
CA GLU A 61 -5.73 16.49 4.11
C GLU A 61 -6.94 17.01 3.31
N ARG A 62 -7.97 16.18 3.15
CA ARG A 62 -9.14 16.48 2.32
C ARG A 62 -10.20 17.32 3.03
N ASN A 63 -10.43 17.06 4.31
CA ASN A 63 -11.57 17.60 5.06
C ASN A 63 -11.17 18.75 5.99
N TYR A 64 -9.92 18.76 6.47
CA TYR A 64 -9.39 19.72 7.44
C TYR A 64 -7.99 20.22 7.04
N PRO A 65 -7.85 20.90 5.89
CA PRO A 65 -6.54 21.26 5.33
C PRO A 65 -5.68 22.12 6.27
N GLN A 66 -6.28 22.95 7.12
CA GLN A 66 -5.54 23.74 8.11
C GLN A 66 -4.89 22.84 9.17
N LEU A 67 -5.62 21.84 9.67
CA LEU A 67 -5.08 20.84 10.59
C LEU A 67 -4.01 19.99 9.91
N ALA A 68 -4.25 19.52 8.68
CA ALA A 68 -3.26 18.76 7.91
C ALA A 68 -1.93 19.51 7.77
N SER A 69 -1.98 20.82 7.46
CA SER A 69 -0.79 21.69 7.41
C SER A 69 -0.11 21.81 8.77
N SER A 70 -0.88 21.91 9.85
CA SER A 70 -0.34 21.98 11.22
C SER A 70 0.36 20.68 11.60
N PHE A 71 -0.32 19.54 11.47
CA PHE A 71 0.22 18.21 11.75
C PHE A 71 1.45 17.90 10.91
N ALA A 72 1.45 18.22 9.61
CA ALA A 72 2.63 18.03 8.77
C ALA A 72 3.86 18.83 9.28
N LYS A 73 3.66 20.03 9.81
CA LYS A 73 4.75 20.87 10.37
C LYS A 73 5.24 20.36 11.73
N GLU A 74 4.34 19.92 12.60
CA GLU A 74 4.70 19.30 13.89
C GLU A 74 5.42 17.96 13.67
N GLY A 75 4.93 17.14 12.75
CA GLY A 75 5.58 15.90 12.35
C GLY A 75 6.98 16.15 11.77
N LEU A 76 7.18 17.20 10.97
CA LEU A 76 8.50 17.53 10.44
C LEU A 76 9.49 17.90 11.55
N ARG A 77 9.04 18.65 12.58
CA ARG A 77 9.86 18.92 13.77
C ARG A 77 10.20 17.65 14.53
N SER A 78 9.21 16.78 14.75
CA SER A 78 9.41 15.49 15.42
C SER A 78 10.39 14.59 14.66
N ALA A 79 10.29 14.55 13.32
CA ALA A 79 11.23 13.80 12.49
C ALA A 79 12.64 14.43 12.50
N GLU A 80 12.77 15.75 12.61
CA GLU A 80 14.07 16.40 12.80
C GLU A 80 14.74 16.01 14.13
N GLU A 81 13.95 15.73 15.18
CA GLU A 81 14.42 15.25 16.49
C GLU A 81 14.68 13.73 16.55
N ALA A 82 14.12 12.95 15.64
CA ALA A 82 14.31 11.51 15.59
C ALA A 82 15.78 11.12 15.28
N PRO A 83 16.23 9.93 15.71
CA PRO A 83 17.57 9.43 15.38
C PRO A 83 17.84 9.45 13.87
N GLN A 84 19.07 9.76 13.48
CA GLN A 84 19.48 9.65 12.09
C GLN A 84 19.36 8.21 11.61
N GLY A 85 18.68 8.02 10.48
CA GLY A 85 18.42 6.69 9.94
C GLY A 85 17.43 6.74 8.79
N TRP A 86 17.16 5.56 8.23
CA TRP A 86 16.20 5.38 7.15
C TRP A 86 14.80 5.88 7.53
N ASN A 87 14.34 5.56 8.75
CA ASN A 87 12.99 5.92 9.21
C ASN A 87 12.80 7.44 9.33
N ARG A 88 13.80 8.17 9.86
CA ARG A 88 13.79 9.65 9.87
C ARG A 88 13.58 10.23 8.48
N LEU A 89 14.34 9.74 7.50
CA LEU A 89 14.22 10.24 6.12
C LEU A 89 12.88 9.86 5.48
N ALA A 90 12.38 8.65 5.75
CA ALA A 90 11.07 8.21 5.29
C ALA A 90 9.93 9.06 5.88
N LEU A 91 9.97 9.37 7.19
CA LEU A 91 9.03 10.27 7.86
C LEU A 91 9.08 11.67 7.24
N GLN A 92 10.28 12.25 7.09
CA GLN A 92 10.45 13.56 6.47
C GLN A 92 9.88 13.59 5.05
N LYS A 93 10.14 12.57 4.22
CA LYS A 93 9.49 12.44 2.91
C LYS A 93 7.97 12.48 3.05
N ASN A 94 7.40 11.61 3.86
CA ASN A 94 5.95 11.38 3.89
C ASN A 94 5.21 12.65 4.33
N LEU A 95 5.77 13.35 5.33
CA LEU A 95 5.27 14.64 5.79
C LEU A 95 5.42 15.75 4.73
N LEU A 96 6.51 15.75 3.95
CA LEU A 96 6.65 16.69 2.83
C LEU A 96 5.66 16.40 1.69
N VAL A 97 5.33 15.13 1.44
CA VAL A 97 4.31 14.74 0.46
C VAL A 97 2.94 15.28 0.91
N ALA A 98 2.54 15.03 2.16
CA ALA A 98 1.30 15.58 2.73
C ALA A 98 1.29 17.12 2.68
N LEU A 99 2.40 17.77 3.05
CA LEU A 99 2.53 19.22 3.00
C LEU A 99 2.41 19.78 1.57
N SER A 100 2.82 19.01 0.55
CA SER A 100 2.90 19.48 -0.84
C SER A 100 1.54 19.80 -1.46
N ALA A 101 0.47 19.12 -1.03
CA ALA A 101 -0.89 19.40 -1.49
C ALA A 101 -1.33 20.83 -1.16
N LEU A 102 -0.89 21.36 -0.01
CA LEU A 102 -1.31 22.67 0.51
C LEU A 102 -0.24 23.76 0.32
N HIS A 103 1.03 23.39 0.48
CA HIS A 103 2.18 24.30 0.48
C HIS A 103 3.30 23.80 -0.45
N PRO A 104 3.05 23.67 -1.77
CA PRO A 104 4.01 23.06 -2.70
C PRO A 104 5.34 23.82 -2.81
N TYR A 105 5.35 25.16 -2.64
CA TYR A 105 6.57 25.97 -2.60
C TYR A 105 7.47 25.61 -1.41
N ALA A 106 6.88 25.40 -0.23
CA ALA A 106 7.63 25.04 0.97
C ALA A 106 8.10 23.58 0.88
N ALA A 107 7.26 22.68 0.36
CA ALA A 107 7.59 21.27 0.19
C ALA A 107 8.80 21.08 -0.75
N ILE A 108 8.80 21.69 -1.95
CA ILE A 108 9.94 21.59 -2.88
C ILE A 108 11.20 22.31 -2.36
N ALA A 109 11.03 23.35 -1.54
CA ALA A 109 12.16 24.02 -0.90
C ALA A 109 12.86 23.09 0.11
N ARG A 110 12.08 22.36 0.92
CA ARG A 110 12.57 21.39 1.92
C ARG A 110 13.08 20.10 1.29
N LEU A 111 12.43 19.59 0.23
CA LEU A 111 12.89 18.39 -0.48
C LEU A 111 14.35 18.53 -0.95
N GLY A 112 14.69 19.68 -1.54
CA GLY A 112 16.07 20.00 -1.95
C GLY A 112 17.04 20.31 -0.81
N LYS A 113 16.66 20.03 0.44
CA LYS A 113 17.50 20.16 1.64
C LYS A 113 17.52 18.89 2.50
N LEU A 114 16.78 17.84 2.11
CA LEU A 114 16.81 16.57 2.82
C LEU A 114 18.21 15.95 2.74
N GLU A 115 18.58 15.27 3.83
CA GLU A 115 19.84 14.53 3.94
C GLU A 115 19.95 13.47 2.82
N PRO A 116 21.15 13.13 2.34
CA PRO A 116 21.37 12.00 1.45
C PRO A 116 20.85 10.68 2.04
N PRO A 117 20.41 9.71 1.20
CA PRO A 117 19.94 8.42 1.69
C PRO A 117 21.08 7.65 2.34
N LEU A 118 20.74 7.00 3.46
CA LEU A 118 21.62 6.11 4.19
C LEU A 118 21.36 4.67 3.74
N ALA A 119 22.38 3.82 3.83
CA ALA A 119 22.21 2.39 3.62
C ALA A 119 21.30 1.81 4.71
N THR A 120 20.57 0.75 4.38
CA THR A 120 19.90 -0.07 5.40
C THR A 120 20.93 -0.70 6.34
N ALA A 121 20.47 -1.30 7.45
CA ALA A 121 21.34 -2.08 8.34
C ALA A 121 22.11 -3.19 7.60
N GLY A 122 21.56 -3.71 6.49
CA GLY A 122 22.20 -4.69 5.60
C GLY A 122 23.13 -4.09 4.54
N GLY A 123 23.44 -2.79 4.59
CA GLY A 123 24.33 -2.12 3.63
C GLY A 123 23.72 -1.89 2.25
N THR A 124 22.42 -2.14 2.07
CA THR A 124 21.74 -2.01 0.78
C THR A 124 21.04 -0.66 0.62
N PHE A 125 20.76 -0.28 -0.63
CA PHE A 125 19.95 0.90 -0.98
C PHE A 125 18.75 0.43 -1.80
N PRO A 126 17.62 0.03 -1.18
CA PRO A 126 16.46 -0.44 -1.92
C PRO A 126 15.90 0.66 -2.83
N GLU A 127 15.79 1.89 -2.32
CA GLU A 127 15.36 3.09 -3.06
C GLU A 127 15.97 4.37 -2.48
N ASP A 128 15.89 5.48 -3.22
CA ASP A 128 16.00 6.81 -2.62
C ASP A 128 14.58 7.34 -2.35
N VAL A 129 14.17 7.34 -1.08
CA VAL A 129 12.84 7.79 -0.69
C VAL A 129 12.57 9.23 -1.15
N ARG A 130 13.58 10.08 -1.29
CA ARG A 130 13.43 11.47 -1.79
C ARG A 130 13.05 11.50 -3.27
N ALA A 131 13.58 10.58 -4.07
CA ALA A 131 13.23 10.45 -5.48
C ALA A 131 11.75 10.05 -5.63
N HIS A 132 11.26 9.13 -4.79
CA HIS A 132 9.84 8.79 -4.74
C HIS A 132 8.96 9.98 -4.30
N ALA A 133 9.40 10.75 -3.29
CA ALA A 133 8.70 11.95 -2.82
C ALA A 133 8.49 12.98 -3.95
N ALA A 134 9.46 13.06 -4.87
CA ALA A 134 9.43 14.00 -5.98
C ALA A 134 8.21 13.78 -6.90
N ASN A 135 7.66 12.56 -7.00
CA ASN A 135 6.47 12.27 -7.81
C ASN A 135 5.30 13.19 -7.42
N ALA A 136 4.97 13.24 -6.13
CA ALA A 136 3.90 14.09 -5.62
C ALA A 136 4.31 15.58 -5.57
N ILE A 137 5.51 15.87 -5.07
CA ILE A 137 5.96 17.25 -4.82
C ILE A 137 6.16 18.03 -6.12
N PHE A 138 6.76 17.41 -7.15
CA PHE A 138 6.95 18.07 -8.44
C PHE A 138 5.61 18.30 -9.13
N ALA A 139 4.71 17.32 -9.11
CA ALA A 139 3.37 17.47 -9.67
C ALA A 139 2.59 18.61 -9.00
N ALA A 140 2.56 18.66 -7.66
CA ALA A 140 1.88 19.72 -6.91
C ALA A 140 2.49 21.10 -7.18
N TYR A 141 3.82 21.20 -7.24
CA TYR A 141 4.53 22.43 -7.54
C TYR A 141 4.32 22.90 -8.99
N PHE A 142 4.40 21.99 -9.95
CA PHE A 142 4.15 22.27 -11.36
C PHE A 142 2.69 22.67 -11.61
N LYS A 143 1.72 22.02 -10.96
CA LYS A 143 0.30 22.41 -11.02
C LYS A 143 0.08 23.87 -10.62
N LYS A 144 0.86 24.38 -9.66
CA LYS A 144 0.73 25.76 -9.14
C LYS A 144 1.55 26.80 -9.91
N ALA A 145 2.75 26.45 -10.37
CA ALA A 145 3.70 27.38 -10.99
C ALA A 145 3.88 27.18 -12.52
N ALA A 146 3.29 26.12 -13.09
CA ALA A 146 3.36 25.75 -14.50
C ALA A 146 4.82 25.76 -15.01
N LEU A 147 5.06 26.29 -16.21
CA LEU A 147 6.40 26.35 -16.81
C LEU A 147 7.43 27.13 -15.96
N ARG A 148 6.99 28.06 -15.09
CA ARG A 148 7.89 28.78 -14.16
C ARG A 148 8.46 27.84 -13.08
N ALA A 149 7.86 26.67 -12.88
CA ALA A 149 8.35 25.65 -11.97
C ALA A 149 9.62 24.96 -12.46
N LEU A 150 9.83 24.88 -13.78
CA LEU A 150 10.84 24.02 -14.40
C LEU A 150 12.26 24.28 -13.86
N PRO A 151 12.76 25.53 -13.76
CA PRO A 151 14.12 25.76 -13.24
C PRO A 151 14.33 25.22 -11.83
N ARG A 152 13.30 25.27 -10.97
CA ARG A 152 13.38 24.73 -9.61
C ARG A 152 13.28 23.21 -9.59
N ILE A 153 12.38 22.63 -10.40
CA ILE A 153 12.27 21.17 -10.55
C ILE A 153 13.58 20.58 -11.06
N THR A 154 14.16 21.14 -12.12
CA THR A 154 15.45 20.69 -12.66
C THR A 154 16.56 20.77 -11.62
N ARG A 155 16.66 21.88 -10.88
CA ARG A 155 17.68 22.03 -9.82
C ARG A 155 17.53 20.99 -8.72
N VAL A 156 16.30 20.73 -8.26
CA VAL A 156 16.07 19.72 -7.21
C VAL A 156 16.31 18.31 -7.75
N ALA A 157 15.89 18.00 -8.98
CA ALA A 157 16.16 16.70 -9.61
C ALA A 157 17.67 16.43 -9.75
N GLN A 158 18.44 17.44 -10.16
CA GLN A 158 19.91 17.37 -10.21
C GLN A 158 20.50 17.10 -8.82
N TYR A 159 20.12 17.88 -7.81
CA TYR A 159 20.58 17.66 -6.43
C TYR A 159 20.29 16.24 -5.94
N LEU A 160 19.09 15.71 -6.20
CA LEU A 160 18.73 14.34 -5.83
C LEU A 160 19.59 13.31 -6.58
N GLY A 161 19.78 13.47 -7.89
CA GLY A 161 20.64 12.60 -8.70
C GLY A 161 22.14 12.70 -8.40
N GLU A 162 22.61 13.81 -7.83
CA GLU A 162 24.00 14.00 -7.39
C GLU A 162 24.25 13.42 -5.99
N THR A 163 23.24 13.45 -5.12
CA THR A 163 23.36 13.00 -3.73
C THR A 163 22.73 11.62 -3.47
N GLY A 164 22.09 11.03 -4.47
CA GLY A 164 21.34 9.80 -4.36
C GLY A 164 20.80 9.34 -5.72
N GLN A 165 19.49 9.18 -5.85
CA GLN A 165 18.86 8.73 -7.10
C GLN A 165 18.19 9.89 -7.83
N TYR A 166 18.35 9.93 -9.16
CA TYR A 166 17.61 10.89 -9.98
C TYR A 166 16.10 10.53 -9.99
N PRO A 167 15.17 11.51 -9.87
CA PRO A 167 13.75 11.23 -9.77
C PRO A 167 13.11 10.98 -11.15
N TYR A 168 13.47 9.85 -11.77
CA TYR A 168 13.08 9.51 -13.14
C TYR A 168 11.57 9.57 -13.37
N GLU A 169 10.79 8.86 -12.55
CA GLU A 169 9.32 8.80 -12.69
C GLU A 169 8.69 10.20 -12.55
N ALA A 170 9.15 11.02 -11.60
CA ALA A 170 8.64 12.37 -11.40
C ALA A 170 8.90 13.24 -12.65
N ILE A 171 10.09 13.15 -13.23
CA ILE A 171 10.44 13.88 -14.46
C ILE A 171 9.63 13.38 -15.65
N GLY A 172 9.44 12.06 -15.77
CA GLY A 172 8.55 11.47 -16.77
C GLY A 172 7.14 12.02 -16.66
N GLY A 173 6.60 12.10 -15.44
CA GLY A 173 5.29 12.70 -15.16
C GLY A 173 5.20 14.17 -15.57
N ILE A 174 6.23 14.97 -15.32
CA ILE A 174 6.28 16.37 -15.76
C ILE A 174 6.33 16.48 -17.29
N ILE A 175 7.12 15.67 -17.98
CA ILE A 175 7.16 15.62 -19.46
C ILE A 175 5.78 15.23 -20.03
N HIS A 176 5.13 14.24 -19.42
CA HIS A 176 3.82 13.73 -19.82
C HIS A 176 2.72 14.81 -19.87
N THR A 177 2.83 15.85 -19.02
CA THR A 177 1.89 17.00 -19.02
C THR A 177 1.89 17.84 -20.30
N GLY A 178 2.84 17.63 -21.22
CA GLY A 178 2.90 18.31 -22.51
C GLY A 178 3.78 19.56 -22.51
N LEU A 179 5.03 19.43 -22.07
CA LEU A 179 6.00 20.52 -22.11
C LEU A 179 6.33 20.96 -23.55
N PRO A 180 6.79 22.22 -23.74
CA PRO A 180 7.45 22.61 -24.98
C PRO A 180 8.62 21.68 -25.32
N ALA A 181 8.79 21.37 -26.60
CA ALA A 181 9.78 20.40 -27.07
C ALA A 181 11.22 20.63 -26.55
N PRO A 182 11.75 21.88 -26.49
CA PRO A 182 13.09 22.11 -25.92
C PRO A 182 13.19 21.74 -24.43
N SER A 183 12.15 22.01 -23.65
CA SER A 183 12.11 21.67 -22.22
C SER A 183 11.99 20.16 -22.01
N ALA A 184 11.14 19.49 -22.80
CA ALA A 184 11.02 18.03 -22.78
C ALA A 184 12.36 17.36 -23.16
N ALA A 185 13.02 17.85 -24.21
CA ALA A 185 14.31 17.36 -24.66
C ALA A 185 15.39 17.53 -23.58
N SER A 186 15.46 18.70 -22.94
CA SER A 186 16.44 18.97 -21.87
C SER A 186 16.26 18.05 -20.67
N LEU A 187 15.02 17.89 -20.17
CA LEU A 187 14.73 16.99 -19.05
C LEU A 187 14.98 15.52 -19.40
N ALA A 188 14.59 15.08 -20.60
CA ALA A 188 14.82 13.72 -21.05
C ALA A 188 16.32 13.40 -21.20
N SER A 189 17.09 14.33 -21.77
CA SER A 189 18.55 14.18 -21.89
C SER A 189 19.21 14.06 -20.53
N ALA A 190 18.80 14.90 -19.56
CA ALA A 190 19.32 14.83 -18.20
C ALA A 190 19.02 13.48 -17.52
N ALA A 191 17.81 12.93 -17.71
CA ALA A 191 17.46 11.62 -17.20
C ALA A 191 18.36 10.51 -17.81
N VAL A 192 18.53 10.47 -19.13
CA VAL A 192 19.41 9.48 -19.79
C VAL A 192 20.86 9.62 -19.31
N GLU A 193 21.36 10.85 -19.13
CA GLU A 193 22.70 11.12 -18.63
C GLU A 193 22.91 10.59 -17.20
N HIS A 194 21.93 10.77 -16.32
CA HIS A 194 22.01 10.22 -14.96
C HIS A 194 21.97 8.69 -14.96
N TYR A 195 21.12 8.08 -15.80
CA TYR A 195 20.99 6.62 -15.86
C TYR A 195 22.22 5.92 -16.44
N ARG A 196 23.03 6.63 -17.25
CA ARG A 196 24.31 6.11 -17.75
C ARG A 196 25.34 5.90 -16.63
N ARG A 197 25.16 6.57 -15.49
CA ARG A 197 26.06 6.43 -14.34
C ARG A 197 25.72 5.15 -13.57
N PRO A 198 26.72 4.45 -13.02
CA PRO A 198 26.45 3.35 -12.10
C PRO A 198 25.64 3.86 -10.90
N SER A 199 24.67 3.06 -10.48
CA SER A 199 23.86 3.35 -9.30
C SER A 199 23.89 2.19 -8.32
N LYS A 200 23.80 2.57 -7.04
CA LYS A 200 23.69 1.64 -5.91
C LYS A 200 22.24 1.30 -5.57
N PHE A 201 21.26 1.99 -6.18
CA PHE A 201 19.84 1.82 -5.86
C PHE A 201 19.22 0.68 -6.66
N GLN A 202 18.61 -0.28 -5.96
CA GLN A 202 18.01 -1.47 -6.59
C GLN A 202 16.83 -1.11 -7.51
N ARG A 203 16.05 -0.07 -7.15
CA ARG A 203 14.89 0.37 -7.94
C ARG A 203 15.21 1.29 -9.11
N GLU A 204 16.48 1.61 -9.39
CA GLU A 204 16.80 2.58 -10.44
C GLU A 204 16.25 2.17 -11.82
N SER A 205 16.49 0.93 -12.24
CA SER A 205 16.04 0.43 -13.55
C SER A 205 14.52 0.46 -13.70
N LYS A 206 13.79 0.15 -12.61
CA LYS A 206 12.32 0.25 -12.56
C LYS A 206 11.85 1.67 -12.84
N ASP A 207 12.41 2.63 -12.10
CA ASP A 207 11.99 4.03 -12.16
C ASP A 207 12.37 4.66 -13.53
N PHE A 208 13.49 4.23 -14.12
CA PHE A 208 13.90 4.66 -15.45
C PHE A 208 13.02 4.08 -16.56
N VAL A 209 12.61 2.81 -16.47
CA VAL A 209 11.63 2.22 -17.41
C VAL A 209 10.28 2.94 -17.31
N ALA A 210 9.82 3.27 -16.11
CA ALA A 210 8.62 4.09 -15.92
C ALA A 210 8.75 5.48 -16.56
N PHE A 211 9.92 6.13 -16.44
CA PHE A 211 10.23 7.37 -17.13
C PHE A 211 10.12 7.25 -18.66
N LEU A 212 10.71 6.21 -19.27
CA LEU A 212 10.66 6.02 -20.73
C LEU A 212 9.22 5.87 -21.23
N ARG A 213 8.39 5.13 -20.49
CA ARG A 213 6.94 4.97 -20.77
C ARG A 213 6.20 6.30 -20.70
N LEU A 214 6.42 7.08 -19.64
CA LEU A 214 5.73 8.36 -19.43
C LEU A 214 6.14 9.43 -20.46
N ALA A 215 7.42 9.42 -20.87
CA ALA A 215 7.99 10.37 -21.81
C ALA A 215 7.70 10.01 -23.29
N GLU A 216 7.19 8.81 -23.56
CA GLU A 216 6.88 8.34 -24.91
C GLU A 216 5.91 9.28 -25.64
N GLY A 217 6.25 9.62 -26.89
CA GLY A 217 5.47 10.54 -27.72
C GLY A 217 5.52 12.02 -27.28
N LYS A 218 6.24 12.33 -26.19
CA LYS A 218 6.40 13.70 -25.65
C LYS A 218 7.86 14.18 -25.68
N ALA A 219 8.82 13.29 -25.44
CA ALA A 219 10.24 13.55 -25.60
C ALA A 219 10.73 13.21 -27.02
N PRO A 220 11.85 13.78 -27.48
CA PRO A 220 12.46 13.41 -28.77
C PRO A 220 12.75 11.92 -28.85
N THR A 221 12.29 11.27 -29.92
CA THR A 221 12.46 9.83 -30.15
C THR A 221 13.93 9.41 -30.11
N SER A 222 14.87 10.23 -30.59
CA SER A 222 16.30 9.93 -30.53
C SER A 222 16.83 9.71 -29.11
N ILE A 223 16.39 10.53 -28.16
CA ILE A 223 16.78 10.41 -26.74
C ILE A 223 16.16 9.16 -26.12
N LEU A 224 14.89 8.87 -26.43
CA LEU A 224 14.21 7.68 -25.92
C LEU A 224 14.81 6.38 -26.48
N ARG A 225 15.24 6.37 -27.74
CA ARG A 225 15.98 5.23 -28.34
C ARG A 225 17.26 4.96 -27.58
N GLU A 226 18.07 5.99 -27.35
CA GLU A 226 19.31 5.88 -26.59
C GLU A 226 19.05 5.34 -25.18
N GLY A 227 18.08 5.92 -24.47
CA GLY A 227 17.70 5.47 -23.13
C GLY A 227 17.19 4.03 -23.12
N GLY A 228 16.35 3.64 -24.07
CA GLY A 228 15.81 2.28 -24.16
C GLY A 228 16.88 1.22 -24.41
N ARG A 229 17.86 1.50 -25.29
CA ARG A 229 19.02 0.62 -25.52
C ARG A 229 19.86 0.46 -24.26
N LEU A 230 20.18 1.58 -23.60
CA LEU A 230 20.92 1.59 -22.34
C LEU A 230 20.20 0.80 -21.23
N ALA A 231 18.87 0.90 -21.16
CA ALA A 231 18.06 0.13 -20.22
C ALA A 231 18.09 -1.37 -20.51
N ILE A 232 17.98 -1.80 -21.77
CA ILE A 232 18.10 -3.22 -22.15
C ILE A 232 19.46 -3.77 -21.75
N ASP A 233 20.55 -3.12 -22.12
CA ASP A 233 21.90 -3.62 -21.83
C ASP A 233 22.14 -3.84 -20.33
N ARG A 234 21.61 -2.92 -19.50
CA ARG A 234 21.71 -3.02 -18.04
C ARG A 234 20.82 -4.11 -17.47
N LEU A 235 19.55 -4.16 -17.87
CA LEU A 235 18.60 -5.19 -17.42
C LEU A 235 19.10 -6.60 -17.76
N GLN A 236 19.69 -6.79 -18.94
CA GLN A 236 20.29 -8.08 -19.32
C GLN A 236 21.53 -8.45 -18.53
N SER A 237 22.29 -7.46 -18.08
CA SER A 237 23.41 -7.69 -17.16
C SER A 237 22.87 -8.14 -15.80
N ASP A 238 21.77 -7.54 -15.34
CA ASP A 238 21.12 -7.89 -14.07
C ASP A 238 20.50 -9.30 -14.10
N LEU A 239 20.02 -9.78 -15.26
CA LEU A 239 19.54 -11.17 -15.42
C LEU A 239 20.59 -12.23 -15.04
N LYS A 240 21.88 -11.90 -15.11
CA LYS A 240 22.98 -12.82 -14.78
C LYS A 240 23.23 -12.94 -13.27
N SER A 241 22.64 -12.07 -12.47
CA SER A 241 22.75 -12.11 -11.02
C SER A 241 21.61 -12.97 -10.47
N PRO A 242 21.87 -14.17 -9.92
CA PRO A 242 20.82 -15.03 -9.39
C PRO A 242 20.20 -14.36 -8.16
N GLY A 243 19.09 -13.67 -8.37
CA GLY A 243 18.21 -13.19 -7.31
C GLY A 243 17.19 -14.26 -6.92
N HIS A 244 16.69 -14.18 -5.69
CA HIS A 244 15.57 -15.00 -5.23
C HIS A 244 14.25 -14.30 -5.57
N PHE A 245 13.92 -14.31 -6.86
CA PHE A 245 12.71 -13.70 -7.40
C PHE A 245 11.93 -14.73 -8.20
N VAL A 246 10.62 -14.79 -8.01
CA VAL A 246 9.72 -15.53 -8.90
C VAL A 246 8.47 -14.68 -9.12
N ALA A 247 8.05 -14.54 -10.37
CA ALA A 247 6.76 -13.99 -10.69
C ALA A 247 6.11 -14.70 -11.86
N ALA A 248 4.79 -14.69 -11.92
CA ALA A 248 4.01 -15.06 -13.09
C ALA A 248 3.40 -13.79 -13.69
N ILE A 249 3.76 -13.47 -14.92
CA ILE A 249 3.12 -12.41 -15.71
C ILE A 249 1.98 -13.06 -16.49
N ARG A 250 0.74 -12.71 -16.17
CA ARG A 250 -0.47 -13.32 -16.73
C ARG A 250 -1.24 -12.31 -17.57
N SER A 251 -1.46 -12.64 -18.84
CA SER A 251 -2.46 -11.97 -19.69
C SER A 251 -3.73 -12.82 -19.77
N ASN A 252 -4.70 -12.36 -20.56
CA ASN A 252 -5.93 -13.11 -20.82
C ASN A 252 -5.71 -14.41 -21.60
N THR A 253 -4.58 -14.54 -22.29
CA THR A 253 -4.30 -15.67 -23.20
C THR A 253 -3.07 -16.48 -22.82
N GLU A 254 -2.10 -15.88 -22.12
CA GLU A 254 -0.81 -16.50 -21.83
C GLU A 254 -0.36 -16.21 -20.39
N SER A 255 0.49 -17.08 -19.85
CA SER A 255 1.17 -16.87 -18.57
C SER A 255 2.64 -17.23 -18.75
N ILE A 256 3.54 -16.35 -18.28
CA ILE A 256 4.99 -16.59 -18.29
C ILE A 256 5.52 -16.48 -16.87
N THR A 257 6.25 -17.50 -16.44
CA THR A 257 7.02 -17.43 -15.20
C THR A 257 8.36 -16.77 -15.47
N VAL A 258 8.71 -15.80 -14.64
CA VAL A 258 9.97 -15.07 -14.65
C VAL A 258 10.67 -15.24 -13.31
N THR A 259 12.00 -15.21 -13.33
CA THR A 259 12.86 -15.45 -12.16
C THR A 259 13.75 -14.24 -11.82
N SER A 260 13.53 -13.11 -12.49
CA SER A 260 14.19 -11.84 -12.17
C SER A 260 13.26 -10.66 -12.36
N GLU A 261 13.36 -9.65 -11.48
CA GLU A 261 12.67 -8.36 -11.65
C GLU A 261 13.03 -7.69 -12.98
N ALA A 262 14.26 -7.90 -13.48
CA ALA A 262 14.67 -7.34 -14.76
C ALA A 262 13.82 -7.87 -15.92
N GLN A 263 13.29 -9.10 -15.84
CA GLN A 263 12.37 -9.62 -16.86
C GLN A 263 11.02 -8.91 -16.83
N ILE A 264 10.55 -8.48 -15.64
CA ILE A 264 9.34 -7.64 -15.53
C ILE A 264 9.59 -6.29 -16.19
N TYR A 265 10.73 -5.66 -15.88
CA TYR A 265 11.06 -4.36 -16.46
C TYR A 265 11.27 -4.45 -17.97
N LEU A 266 11.79 -5.57 -18.49
CA LEU A 266 11.84 -5.87 -19.92
C LEU A 266 10.42 -6.02 -20.50
N ALA A 267 9.51 -6.76 -19.85
CA ALA A 267 8.13 -6.88 -20.31
C ALA A 267 7.43 -5.51 -20.44
N ASP A 268 7.73 -4.56 -19.55
CA ASP A 268 7.24 -3.18 -19.62
C ASP A 268 7.93 -2.33 -20.70
N LEU A 269 9.23 -2.54 -20.94
CA LEU A 269 10.06 -1.74 -21.86
C LEU A 269 9.93 -2.17 -23.31
N LEU A 270 9.86 -3.48 -23.59
CA LEU A 270 9.87 -4.02 -24.96
C LEU A 270 8.74 -3.44 -25.84
N PRO A 271 7.49 -3.25 -25.35
CA PRO A 271 6.44 -2.58 -26.13
C PRO A 271 6.77 -1.13 -26.48
N VAL A 272 7.48 -0.40 -25.59
CA VAL A 272 7.93 0.97 -25.89
C VAL A 272 8.96 0.94 -27.01
N LEU A 273 9.95 0.06 -26.93
CA LEU A 273 10.97 -0.11 -27.97
C LEU A 273 10.39 -0.56 -29.30
N GLN A 274 9.34 -1.37 -29.31
CA GLN A 274 8.65 -1.74 -30.54
C GLN A 274 8.13 -0.51 -31.31
N ARG A 275 7.71 0.54 -30.59
CA ARG A 275 7.19 1.78 -31.18
C ARG A 275 8.29 2.77 -31.53
N ILE A 276 9.35 2.86 -30.71
CA ILE A 276 10.40 3.87 -30.91
C ILE A 276 11.60 3.36 -31.70
N ASP A 277 11.96 2.07 -31.63
CA ASP A 277 13.18 1.47 -32.20
C ASP A 277 12.96 0.00 -32.68
N PRO A 278 12.08 -0.24 -33.66
CA PRO A 278 11.71 -1.59 -34.07
C PRO A 278 12.89 -2.40 -34.64
N ASP A 279 13.85 -1.75 -35.28
CA ASP A 279 15.03 -2.42 -35.86
C ASP A 279 15.93 -2.99 -34.76
N TYR A 280 16.21 -2.19 -33.72
CA TYR A 280 16.97 -2.66 -32.56
C TYR A 280 16.23 -3.77 -31.82
N LEU A 281 14.91 -3.62 -31.59
CA LEU A 281 14.12 -4.67 -30.95
C LEU A 281 14.18 -5.98 -31.74
N SER A 282 14.13 -5.93 -33.07
CA SER A 282 14.20 -7.14 -33.91
C SER A 282 15.53 -7.86 -33.70
N SER A 283 16.65 -7.13 -33.69
CA SER A 283 17.96 -7.69 -33.37
C SER A 283 18.04 -8.25 -31.94
N GLU A 284 17.31 -7.66 -31.00
CA GLU A 284 17.24 -8.15 -29.62
C GLU A 284 16.47 -9.46 -29.49
N LEU A 285 15.33 -9.57 -30.16
CA LEU A 285 14.51 -10.78 -30.16
C LEU A 285 15.23 -11.95 -30.83
N GLU A 286 16.06 -11.68 -31.84
CA GLU A 286 16.95 -12.68 -32.46
C GLU A 286 18.05 -13.14 -31.48
N ARG A 287 18.59 -12.22 -30.69
CA ARG A 287 19.65 -12.50 -29.71
C ARG A 287 19.14 -13.32 -28.51
N ASP A 288 17.96 -12.99 -28.00
CA ASP A 288 17.34 -13.67 -26.87
C ASP A 288 15.86 -13.96 -27.16
N PRO A 289 15.53 -15.17 -27.62
CA PRO A 289 14.16 -15.56 -27.94
C PRO A 289 13.19 -15.50 -26.74
N THR A 290 13.68 -15.47 -25.50
CA THR A 290 12.80 -15.35 -24.32
C THR A 290 12.09 -14.00 -24.28
N ASN A 291 12.72 -12.95 -24.84
CA ASN A 291 12.13 -11.63 -24.97
C ASN A 291 10.87 -11.62 -25.86
N ALA A 292 10.72 -12.58 -26.78
CA ALA A 292 9.51 -12.68 -27.59
C ALA A 292 8.28 -13.02 -26.73
N GLY A 293 8.45 -13.85 -25.69
CA GLY A 293 7.40 -14.13 -24.72
C GLY A 293 7.06 -12.89 -23.89
N LEU A 294 8.08 -12.21 -23.35
CA LEU A 294 7.90 -10.99 -22.56
C LEU A 294 7.20 -9.88 -23.37
N LEU A 295 7.57 -9.71 -24.64
CA LEU A 295 6.92 -8.75 -25.54
C LEU A 295 5.44 -9.08 -25.76
N ARG A 296 5.08 -10.35 -25.99
CA ARG A 296 3.67 -10.75 -26.20
C ARG A 296 2.81 -10.42 -24.99
N VAL A 297 3.27 -10.79 -23.79
CA VAL A 297 2.52 -10.55 -22.55
C VAL A 297 2.50 -9.07 -22.21
N GLY A 298 3.63 -8.36 -22.34
CA GLY A 298 3.74 -6.92 -22.07
C GLY A 298 2.90 -6.04 -23.01
N SER A 299 2.58 -6.53 -24.20
CA SER A 299 1.74 -5.82 -25.18
C SER A 299 0.24 -5.90 -24.89
N GLN A 300 -0.19 -6.71 -23.92
CA GLN A 300 -1.58 -6.87 -23.52
C GLN A 300 -1.81 -6.30 -22.12
N PRO A 301 -3.06 -5.96 -21.75
CA PRO A 301 -3.42 -5.83 -20.34
C PRO A 301 -3.04 -7.13 -19.62
N HIS A 302 -2.16 -7.00 -18.64
CA HIS A 302 -1.65 -8.12 -17.86
C HIS A 302 -1.64 -7.76 -16.39
N HIS A 303 -1.62 -8.79 -15.56
CA HIS A 303 -1.35 -8.66 -14.13
C HIS A 303 -0.13 -9.49 -13.79
N ILE A 304 0.59 -9.05 -12.77
CA ILE A 304 1.81 -9.69 -12.32
C ILE A 304 1.52 -10.30 -10.95
N GLU A 305 1.69 -11.62 -10.85
CA GLU A 305 1.75 -12.32 -9.58
C GLU A 305 3.21 -12.49 -9.17
N ALA A 306 3.74 -11.59 -8.34
CA ALA A 306 5.16 -11.58 -7.98
C ALA A 306 5.42 -11.86 -6.51
N VAL A 307 6.54 -12.52 -6.24
CA VAL A 307 7.16 -12.61 -4.92
C VAL A 307 8.65 -12.31 -5.02
N VAL A 308 9.09 -11.37 -4.18
CA VAL A 308 10.50 -11.17 -3.88
C VAL A 308 10.80 -11.90 -2.57
N ILE A 309 11.75 -12.84 -2.58
CA ILE A 309 12.12 -13.61 -1.39
C ILE A 309 13.43 -13.02 -0.85
N HIS A 310 13.35 -12.26 0.25
CA HIS A 310 14.53 -11.70 0.91
C HIS A 310 14.98 -12.59 2.08
N GLY A 311 16.28 -12.84 2.21
CA GLY A 311 16.91 -13.48 3.39
C GLY A 311 17.87 -14.63 3.05
N GLU A 312 18.81 -14.93 3.96
CA GLU A 312 19.72 -16.08 3.89
C GLU A 312 19.04 -17.41 4.29
N GLY A 313 17.78 -17.36 4.75
CA GLY A 313 16.96 -18.54 5.03
C GLY A 313 16.51 -19.22 3.73
N ALA A 314 16.46 -20.56 3.76
CA ALA A 314 16.19 -21.39 2.59
C ALA A 314 15.00 -20.88 1.76
N VAL A 315 15.32 -20.30 0.59
CA VAL A 315 14.39 -20.05 -0.49
C VAL A 315 13.82 -21.39 -0.92
N GLY A 316 12.68 -21.72 -0.33
CA GLY A 316 12.01 -23.00 -0.50
C GLY A 316 10.67 -22.82 -1.20
N PRO A 317 10.11 -23.90 -1.78
CA PRO A 317 8.81 -23.88 -2.44
C PRO A 317 7.67 -23.29 -1.59
N GLN A 318 7.79 -23.35 -0.26
CA GLN A 318 6.80 -22.78 0.68
C GLN A 318 6.81 -21.24 0.70
N ALA A 319 7.98 -20.60 0.62
CA ALA A 319 8.07 -19.13 0.60
C ALA A 319 7.53 -18.58 -0.73
N GLU A 320 7.86 -19.26 -1.83
CA GLU A 320 7.32 -18.98 -3.16
C GLU A 320 5.79 -19.10 -3.19
N LEU A 321 5.26 -20.24 -2.70
CA LEU A 321 3.83 -20.47 -2.63
C LEU A 321 3.10 -19.37 -1.84
N ARG A 322 3.59 -19.01 -0.65
CA ARG A 322 2.99 -17.92 0.16
C ARG A 322 2.98 -16.59 -0.58
N GLY A 323 4.05 -16.29 -1.31
CA GLY A 323 4.14 -15.07 -2.12
C GLY A 323 3.14 -15.03 -3.26
N ILE A 324 3.03 -16.11 -4.02
CA ILE A 324 2.03 -16.26 -5.09
C ILE A 324 0.61 -16.14 -4.52
N GLU A 325 0.33 -16.78 -3.40
CA GLU A 325 -0.98 -16.72 -2.76
C GLU A 325 -1.33 -15.31 -2.24
N ARG A 326 -0.36 -14.56 -1.71
CA ARG A 326 -0.56 -13.14 -1.36
C ARG A 326 -0.89 -12.28 -2.58
N SER A 327 -0.24 -12.57 -3.71
CA SER A 327 -0.57 -11.87 -4.95
C SER A 327 -1.96 -12.24 -5.45
N ARG A 328 -2.36 -13.51 -5.37
CA ARG A 328 -3.72 -13.95 -5.70
C ARG A 328 -4.76 -13.29 -4.78
N MET A 329 -4.47 -13.18 -3.49
CA MET A 329 -5.33 -12.44 -2.55
C MET A 329 -5.48 -10.97 -2.94
N SER A 330 -4.41 -10.33 -3.42
CA SER A 330 -4.49 -8.95 -3.94
C SER A 330 -5.42 -8.86 -5.16
N ARG A 331 -5.39 -9.84 -6.08
CA ARG A 331 -6.33 -9.92 -7.19
C ARG A 331 -7.77 -10.13 -6.72
N ILE A 332 -8.01 -11.04 -5.77
CA ILE A 332 -9.34 -11.26 -5.16
C ILE A 332 -9.90 -9.94 -4.61
N ARG A 333 -9.08 -9.14 -3.92
CA ARG A 333 -9.50 -7.84 -3.38
C ARG A 333 -9.98 -6.87 -4.46
N VAL A 334 -9.30 -6.85 -5.61
CA VAL A 334 -9.62 -5.99 -6.76
C VAL A 334 -10.90 -6.45 -7.44
N ILE A 335 -11.05 -7.74 -7.73
CA ILE A 335 -12.16 -8.22 -8.56
C ILE A 335 -13.44 -8.55 -7.79
N ALA A 336 -13.40 -8.71 -6.47
CA ALA A 336 -14.56 -9.22 -5.71
C ALA A 336 -15.85 -8.40 -5.87
N SER A 337 -15.78 -7.07 -6.03
CA SER A 337 -16.99 -6.26 -6.29
C SER A 337 -17.56 -6.48 -7.68
N ASP A 338 -16.69 -6.72 -8.65
CA ASP A 338 -17.01 -6.70 -10.08
C ASP A 338 -17.34 -8.10 -10.61
N ASP A 339 -16.67 -9.13 -10.08
CA ASP A 339 -16.89 -10.55 -10.34
C ASP A 339 -16.65 -11.38 -9.06
N PRO A 340 -17.66 -11.47 -8.17
CA PRO A 340 -17.54 -12.28 -6.95
C PRO A 340 -17.51 -13.78 -7.22
N ASP A 341 -17.93 -14.26 -8.40
CA ASP A 341 -17.84 -15.67 -8.79
C ASP A 341 -16.38 -16.04 -9.09
N GLU A 342 -15.68 -15.25 -9.91
CA GLU A 342 -14.24 -15.41 -10.16
C GLU A 342 -13.43 -15.25 -8.86
N ALA A 343 -13.78 -14.27 -8.01
CA ALA A 343 -13.15 -14.10 -6.72
C ALA A 343 -13.30 -15.32 -5.80
N THR A 344 -14.47 -15.98 -5.84
CA THR A 344 -14.72 -17.20 -5.07
C THR A 344 -13.86 -18.36 -5.59
N ALA A 345 -13.77 -18.52 -6.92
CA ALA A 345 -12.94 -19.55 -7.53
C ALA A 345 -11.46 -19.38 -7.17
N LEU A 346 -10.92 -18.15 -7.26
CA LEU A 346 -9.55 -17.84 -6.84
C LEU A 346 -9.33 -18.06 -5.34
N ALA A 347 -10.33 -17.80 -4.50
CA ALA A 347 -10.25 -18.07 -3.07
C ALA A 347 -10.15 -19.57 -2.78
N ASP A 348 -10.92 -20.41 -3.47
CA ASP A 348 -10.85 -21.87 -3.32
C ASP A 348 -9.51 -22.46 -3.81
N GLU A 349 -8.76 -21.75 -4.69
CA GLU A 349 -7.38 -22.12 -5.09
C GLU A 349 -6.31 -21.80 -4.03
N LEU A 350 -6.66 -21.09 -2.94
CA LEU A 350 -5.71 -20.77 -1.86
C LEU A 350 -5.55 -21.97 -0.92
N THR A 351 -4.31 -22.38 -0.71
CA THR A 351 -3.92 -23.49 0.15
C THR A 351 -3.60 -23.04 1.58
N THR A 352 -3.06 -21.83 1.78
CA THR A 352 -2.89 -21.25 3.12
C THR A 352 -4.25 -20.98 3.77
N PRO A 353 -4.59 -21.60 4.92
CA PRO A 353 -5.93 -21.50 5.52
C PRO A 353 -6.40 -20.07 5.80
N SER A 354 -5.53 -19.22 6.35
CA SER A 354 -5.90 -17.82 6.64
C SER A 354 -6.18 -17.02 5.37
N LEU A 355 -5.39 -17.20 4.31
CA LEU A 355 -5.62 -16.54 3.02
C LEU A 355 -6.90 -17.05 2.35
N ARG A 356 -7.19 -18.36 2.42
CA ARG A 356 -8.45 -18.92 1.91
C ARG A 356 -9.66 -18.32 2.62
N VAL A 357 -9.64 -18.26 3.95
CA VAL A 357 -10.69 -17.63 4.77
C VAL A 357 -10.87 -16.17 4.38
N ALA A 358 -9.77 -15.41 4.32
CA ALA A 358 -9.78 -14.00 3.91
C ALA A 358 -10.36 -13.81 2.50
N GLY A 359 -9.96 -14.66 1.54
CA GLY A 359 -10.45 -14.64 0.17
C GLY A 359 -11.95 -14.94 0.07
N MET A 360 -12.43 -15.96 0.77
CA MET A 360 -13.86 -16.29 0.83
C MET A 360 -14.68 -15.15 1.43
N ALA A 361 -14.21 -14.55 2.52
CA ALA A 361 -14.88 -13.41 3.15
C ALA A 361 -14.92 -12.20 2.21
N ARG A 362 -13.80 -11.88 1.54
CA ARG A 362 -13.75 -10.81 0.56
C ARG A 362 -14.72 -11.02 -0.60
N ALA A 363 -14.80 -12.24 -1.15
CA ALA A 363 -15.79 -12.60 -2.17
C ALA A 363 -17.22 -12.51 -1.64
N ALA A 364 -17.48 -12.92 -0.39
CA ALA A 364 -18.79 -12.81 0.26
C ALA A 364 -19.29 -11.36 0.31
N GLY A 365 -18.42 -10.40 0.64
CA GLY A 365 -18.75 -8.97 0.60
C GLY A 365 -19.13 -8.48 -0.80
N GLY A 366 -18.48 -9.01 -1.85
CA GLY A 366 -18.80 -8.74 -3.25
C GLY A 366 -20.20 -9.17 -3.68
N TYR A 367 -20.75 -10.24 -3.08
CA TYR A 367 -22.11 -10.69 -3.34
C TYR A 367 -23.21 -9.82 -2.72
N SER A 368 -22.88 -8.86 -1.85
CA SER A 368 -23.87 -8.03 -1.15
C SER A 368 -24.88 -7.34 -2.07
N VAL A 369 -24.49 -6.99 -3.29
CA VAL A 369 -25.36 -6.37 -4.30
C VAL A 369 -25.93 -7.38 -5.30
N LYS A 370 -25.16 -8.42 -5.67
CA LYS A 370 -25.52 -9.34 -6.76
C LYS A 370 -26.36 -10.53 -6.32
N ASN A 371 -26.05 -11.12 -5.17
CA ASN A 371 -26.71 -12.32 -4.65
C ASN A 371 -26.49 -12.41 -3.13
N HIS A 372 -27.31 -11.68 -2.38
CA HIS A 372 -27.15 -11.53 -0.94
C HIS A 372 -27.09 -12.87 -0.18
N ASP A 373 -27.97 -13.82 -0.49
CA ASP A 373 -28.03 -15.13 0.17
C ASP A 373 -26.76 -15.95 -0.05
N LYS A 374 -26.19 -15.91 -1.26
CA LYS A 374 -24.90 -16.54 -1.55
C LYS A 374 -23.77 -15.90 -0.74
N GLY A 375 -23.80 -14.56 -0.60
CA GLY A 375 -22.87 -13.82 0.25
C GLY A 375 -22.95 -14.25 1.72
N VAL A 376 -24.16 -14.31 2.30
CA VAL A 376 -24.39 -14.75 3.69
C VAL A 376 -23.90 -16.19 3.91
N SER A 377 -24.21 -17.10 2.98
CA SER A 377 -23.75 -18.49 3.04
C SER A 377 -22.23 -18.59 3.01
N LEU A 378 -21.57 -17.87 2.10
CA LEU A 378 -20.12 -17.85 1.98
C LEU A 378 -19.43 -17.23 3.20
N LEU A 379 -19.99 -16.15 3.76
CA LEU A 379 -19.51 -15.53 4.99
C LEU A 379 -19.62 -16.50 6.18
N SER A 380 -20.74 -17.22 6.31
CA SER A 380 -20.92 -18.22 7.37
C SER A 380 -19.90 -19.36 7.27
N ARG A 381 -19.57 -19.81 6.04
CA ARG A 381 -18.49 -20.78 5.82
C ARG A 381 -17.13 -20.21 6.24
N ALA A 382 -16.81 -18.99 5.80
CA ALA A 382 -15.57 -18.32 6.16
C ALA A 382 -15.41 -18.16 7.68
N ALA A 383 -16.45 -17.71 8.38
CA ALA A 383 -16.45 -17.58 9.84
C ALA A 383 -16.22 -18.92 10.56
N LYS A 384 -16.83 -20.01 10.09
CA LYS A 384 -16.58 -21.35 10.67
C LYS A 384 -15.16 -21.86 10.44
N GLU A 385 -14.53 -21.52 9.32
CA GLU A 385 -13.13 -21.87 9.06
C GLU A 385 -12.17 -20.96 9.85
N TRP A 386 -12.52 -19.68 10.04
CA TRP A 386 -11.76 -18.71 10.82
C TRP A 386 -11.58 -19.12 12.29
N GLU A 387 -12.64 -19.61 12.93
CA GLU A 387 -12.59 -20.10 14.32
C GLU A 387 -11.60 -21.26 14.53
N LYS A 388 -11.22 -21.96 13.44
CA LYS A 388 -10.28 -23.10 13.46
C LYS A 388 -8.83 -22.70 13.20
N LEU A 389 -8.54 -21.42 12.95
CA LEU A 389 -7.16 -20.96 12.77
C LEU A 389 -6.45 -20.98 14.13
N ASP A 390 -5.19 -21.42 14.18
CA ASP A 390 -4.47 -21.60 15.45
C ASP A 390 -3.72 -20.33 15.90
N SER A 391 -3.27 -19.50 14.96
CA SER A 391 -2.43 -18.32 15.23
C SER A 391 -3.28 -17.04 15.38
N GLY A 392 -2.90 -16.19 16.35
CA GLY A 392 -3.46 -14.85 16.55
C GLY A 392 -3.39 -14.00 15.28
N ASP A 393 -2.20 -13.84 14.69
CA ASP A 393 -2.00 -13.09 13.44
C ASP A 393 -2.87 -13.62 12.30
N ALA A 394 -2.93 -14.95 12.15
CA ALA A 394 -3.74 -15.59 11.13
C ALA A 394 -5.24 -15.31 11.31
N LYS A 395 -5.73 -15.33 12.57
CA LYS A 395 -7.10 -14.92 12.91
C LYS A 395 -7.31 -13.44 12.63
N LEU A 396 -6.38 -12.59 13.04
CA LEU A 396 -6.53 -11.15 12.95
C LEU A 396 -6.61 -10.69 11.48
N SER A 397 -5.64 -11.10 10.66
CA SER A 397 -5.61 -10.82 9.22
C SER A 397 -6.86 -11.34 8.48
N ALA A 398 -7.31 -12.57 8.75
CA ALA A 398 -8.46 -13.15 8.06
C ALA A 398 -9.80 -12.58 8.56
N GLY A 399 -9.90 -12.29 9.86
CA GLY A 399 -11.11 -11.76 10.47
C GLY A 399 -11.44 -10.34 10.02
N ILE A 400 -10.45 -9.51 9.69
CA ILE A 400 -10.71 -8.18 9.09
C ILE A 400 -11.54 -8.29 7.81
N GLU A 401 -11.27 -9.29 6.95
CA GLU A 401 -12.07 -9.49 5.75
C GLU A 401 -13.49 -10.01 6.08
N ILE A 402 -13.64 -10.79 7.16
CA ILE A 402 -14.95 -11.23 7.69
C ILE A 402 -15.75 -10.03 8.21
N GLU A 403 -15.12 -9.15 8.99
CA GLU A 403 -15.72 -7.92 9.49
C GLU A 403 -16.19 -7.02 8.33
N LYS A 404 -15.32 -6.78 7.34
CA LYS A 404 -15.65 -6.01 6.12
C LYS A 404 -16.80 -6.65 5.33
N ALA A 405 -16.84 -7.98 5.25
CA ALA A 405 -17.92 -8.70 4.58
C ALA A 405 -19.25 -8.63 5.35
N ALA A 406 -19.22 -8.76 6.68
CA ALA A 406 -20.38 -8.59 7.54
C ALA A 406 -20.97 -7.18 7.40
N LEU A 407 -20.11 -6.15 7.38
CA LEU A 407 -20.50 -4.77 7.10
C LEU A 407 -21.19 -4.65 5.73
N ALA A 408 -20.58 -5.17 4.66
CA ALA A 408 -21.14 -5.13 3.31
C ALA A 408 -22.51 -5.84 3.21
N LEU A 409 -22.67 -6.95 3.92
CA LEU A 409 -23.92 -7.72 4.02
C LEU A 409 -24.88 -7.17 5.08
N LYS A 410 -24.56 -6.06 5.77
CA LYS A 410 -25.37 -5.47 6.83
C LYS A 410 -25.69 -6.45 7.98
N ASP A 411 -24.85 -7.46 8.18
CA ASP A 411 -24.98 -8.42 9.28
C ASP A 411 -24.37 -7.84 10.55
N SER A 412 -25.19 -7.06 11.26
CA SER A 412 -24.79 -6.33 12.46
C SER A 412 -24.35 -7.23 13.61
N SER A 413 -24.91 -8.45 13.67
CA SER A 413 -24.60 -9.41 14.73
C SER A 413 -23.21 -9.98 14.52
N SER A 414 -22.96 -10.54 13.33
CA SER A 414 -21.67 -11.10 12.98
C SER A 414 -20.57 -10.04 13.01
N PHE A 415 -20.88 -8.81 12.60
CA PHE A 415 -19.94 -7.69 12.68
C PHE A 415 -19.44 -7.47 14.10
N ARG A 416 -20.34 -7.26 15.07
CA ARG A 416 -19.95 -6.95 16.45
C ARG A 416 -19.20 -8.10 17.11
N GLU A 417 -19.66 -9.33 16.89
CA GLU A 417 -18.99 -10.52 17.43
C GLU A 417 -17.54 -10.62 16.93
N VAL A 418 -17.34 -10.42 15.62
CA VAL A 418 -16.00 -10.47 15.02
C VAL A 418 -15.16 -9.28 15.45
N PHE A 419 -15.72 -8.06 15.47
CA PHE A 419 -15.04 -6.86 15.95
C PHE A 419 -14.48 -7.06 17.36
N ASP A 420 -15.30 -7.50 18.32
CA ASP A 420 -14.88 -7.65 19.72
C ASP A 420 -13.73 -8.67 19.86
N LYS A 421 -13.81 -9.79 19.12
CA LYS A 421 -12.76 -10.80 19.08
C LYS A 421 -11.47 -10.26 18.47
N LEU A 422 -11.55 -9.55 17.34
CA LEU A 422 -10.37 -8.99 16.68
C LEU A 422 -9.71 -7.89 17.51
N PHE A 423 -10.52 -7.03 18.13
CA PHE A 423 -10.02 -5.97 18.97
C PHE A 423 -9.26 -6.53 20.18
N ALA A 424 -9.81 -7.55 20.84
CA ALA A 424 -9.15 -8.24 21.94
C ALA A 424 -7.84 -8.93 21.51
N ILE A 425 -7.84 -9.67 20.39
CA ILE A 425 -6.63 -10.33 19.86
C ILE A 425 -5.55 -9.29 19.52
N GLY A 426 -5.92 -8.20 18.85
CA GLY A 426 -4.98 -7.15 18.48
C GLY A 426 -4.39 -6.43 19.69
N GLU A 427 -5.21 -6.11 20.71
CA GLU A 427 -4.73 -5.51 21.95
C GLU A 427 -3.78 -6.46 22.71
N GLU A 428 -4.09 -7.75 22.76
CA GLU A 428 -3.25 -8.78 23.39
C GLU A 428 -1.88 -8.86 22.70
N LEU A 429 -1.83 -9.00 21.37
CA LEU A 429 -0.57 -9.10 20.62
C LEU A 429 0.31 -7.85 20.80
N VAL A 430 -0.27 -6.65 20.69
CA VAL A 430 0.47 -5.40 20.89
C VAL A 430 0.99 -5.31 22.32
N SER A 431 0.17 -5.67 23.32
CA SER A 431 0.55 -5.61 24.73
C SER A 431 1.66 -6.61 25.06
N GLU A 432 1.55 -7.86 24.61
CA GLU A 432 2.57 -8.90 24.80
C GLU A 432 3.92 -8.47 24.22
N GLN A 433 3.92 -7.87 23.02
CA GLN A 433 5.16 -7.42 22.41
C GLN A 433 5.77 -6.21 23.13
N LEU A 434 4.96 -5.25 23.59
CA LEU A 434 5.46 -4.13 24.37
C LEU A 434 5.99 -4.56 25.75
N ASP A 435 5.35 -5.54 26.39
CA ASP A 435 5.84 -6.12 27.64
C ASP A 435 7.18 -6.83 27.42
N ALA A 436 7.33 -7.55 26.30
CA ALA A 436 8.59 -8.21 25.93
C ALA A 436 9.68 -7.22 25.47
N LYS A 437 9.29 -6.11 24.85
CA LYS A 437 10.18 -5.08 24.29
C LYS A 437 9.64 -3.67 24.58
N PRO A 438 9.83 -3.12 25.79
CA PRO A 438 9.24 -1.83 26.18
C PRO A 438 9.70 -0.62 25.36
N ALA A 439 10.78 -0.76 24.58
CA ALA A 439 11.31 0.28 23.69
C ALA A 439 10.94 0.04 22.20
N ALA A 440 10.15 -0.99 21.90
CA ALA A 440 9.65 -1.20 20.54
C ALA A 440 8.68 -0.08 20.17
N LEU A 441 8.74 0.34 18.90
CA LEU A 441 7.77 1.28 18.37
C LEU A 441 6.44 0.54 18.16
N LEU A 442 5.31 1.20 18.38
CA LEU A 442 3.98 0.63 18.14
C LEU A 442 3.80 0.14 16.72
N ALA A 443 4.33 0.87 15.74
CA ALA A 443 4.25 0.48 14.34
C ALA A 443 5.00 -0.82 14.02
N ASP A 444 5.92 -1.24 14.89
CA ASP A 444 6.66 -2.50 14.79
C ASP A 444 6.02 -3.63 15.64
N CYS A 445 4.92 -3.36 16.33
CA CYS A 445 4.19 -4.35 17.13
C CYS A 445 3.26 -5.22 16.27
N ASP A 446 3.30 -6.52 16.50
CA ASP A 446 2.40 -7.50 15.89
C ASP A 446 0.94 -7.13 16.21
N GLY A 447 0.08 -7.16 15.20
CA GLY A 447 -1.33 -6.82 15.29
C GLY A 447 -1.67 -5.33 15.30
N PHE A 448 -0.69 -4.42 15.34
CA PHE A 448 -0.95 -2.98 15.34
C PHE A 448 -1.64 -2.49 14.05
N GLU A 449 -1.14 -2.90 12.87
CA GLU A 449 -1.72 -2.51 11.58
C GLU A 449 -3.14 -3.06 11.42
N GLU A 450 -3.35 -4.30 11.83
CA GLU A 450 -4.65 -4.93 11.80
C GLU A 450 -5.65 -4.26 12.75
N LEU A 451 -5.25 -3.97 13.99
CA LEU A 451 -6.11 -3.29 14.96
C LEU A 451 -6.49 -1.88 14.48
N SER A 452 -5.55 -1.20 13.80
CA SER A 452 -5.80 0.07 13.10
C SER A 452 -6.90 -0.09 12.03
N GLN A 453 -6.88 -1.17 11.25
CA GLN A 453 -7.93 -1.47 10.28
C GLN A 453 -9.27 -1.81 10.94
N VAL A 454 -9.28 -2.57 12.04
CA VAL A 454 -10.50 -2.90 12.80
C VAL A 454 -11.14 -1.61 13.34
N ALA A 455 -10.36 -0.70 13.91
CA ALA A 455 -10.86 0.61 14.36
C ALA A 455 -11.46 1.42 13.21
N ASN A 456 -10.81 1.45 12.04
CA ASN A 456 -11.30 2.16 10.86
C ASN A 456 -12.63 1.57 10.33
N VAL A 457 -12.73 0.24 10.25
CA VAL A 457 -13.94 -0.46 9.77
C VAL A 457 -15.07 -0.33 10.79
N GLY A 458 -14.78 -0.54 12.07
CA GLY A 458 -15.66 -0.29 13.22
C GLY A 458 -16.32 1.08 13.16
N ALA A 459 -15.52 2.13 12.96
CA ALA A 459 -16.02 3.51 12.90
C ALA A 459 -17.03 3.75 11.78
N ARG A 460 -16.93 3.02 10.65
CA ARG A 460 -17.89 3.14 9.54
C ARG A 460 -19.24 2.52 9.86
N PHE A 461 -19.28 1.57 10.79
CA PHE A 461 -20.45 0.77 11.11
C PHE A 461 -21.13 1.21 12.41
N ASP A 462 -20.39 1.17 13.51
CA ASP A 462 -20.87 1.52 14.85
C ASP A 462 -19.87 2.44 15.57
N PRO A 463 -19.82 3.74 15.19
CA PRO A 463 -18.91 4.72 15.76
C PRO A 463 -18.87 4.74 17.29
N ALA A 464 -20.04 4.63 17.92
CA ALA A 464 -20.17 4.74 19.36
C ALA A 464 -19.52 3.54 20.05
N TRP A 465 -19.79 2.33 19.54
CA TRP A 465 -19.17 1.10 20.04
C TRP A 465 -17.65 1.13 19.86
N THR A 466 -17.18 1.43 18.65
CA THR A 466 -15.74 1.48 18.36
C THR A 466 -15.02 2.51 19.22
N TYR A 467 -15.62 3.69 19.43
CA TYR A 467 -15.07 4.70 20.32
C TYR A 467 -14.99 4.25 21.78
N GLU A 468 -15.99 3.51 22.27
CA GLU A 468 -16.00 2.96 23.62
C GLU A 468 -14.84 1.98 23.82
N GLN A 469 -14.62 1.09 22.84
CA GLN A 469 -13.52 0.11 22.84
C GLN A 469 -12.16 0.81 22.83
N ILE A 470 -11.96 1.78 21.93
CA ILE A 470 -10.72 2.59 21.87
C ILE A 470 -10.51 3.40 23.15
N SER A 471 -11.56 4.00 23.70
CA SER A 471 -11.48 4.80 24.93
C SER A 471 -11.13 3.97 26.15
N GLY A 472 -11.57 2.70 26.17
CA GLY A 472 -11.30 1.72 27.22
C GLY A 472 -9.85 1.23 27.28
N LEU A 473 -9.08 1.39 26.20
CA LEU A 473 -7.67 1.01 26.16
C LEU A 473 -6.85 1.70 27.24
N ARG A 474 -5.94 0.96 27.88
CA ARG A 474 -5.01 1.51 28.87
C ARG A 474 -3.78 2.16 28.25
N ASN A 475 -3.37 1.68 27.08
CA ASN A 475 -2.21 2.18 26.36
C ASN A 475 -2.58 3.47 25.60
N ASN A 476 -2.14 4.63 26.13
CA ASN A 476 -2.37 5.95 25.52
C ASN A 476 -1.76 6.09 24.12
N PRO A 477 -0.49 5.67 23.89
CA PRO A 477 0.08 5.58 22.55
C PRO A 477 -0.81 4.86 21.53
N LEU A 478 -1.25 3.63 21.84
CA LEU A 478 -2.12 2.85 20.94
C LEU A 478 -3.45 3.56 20.69
N LYS A 479 -4.05 4.10 21.76
CA LYS A 479 -5.28 4.90 21.69
C LYS A 479 -5.13 6.11 20.76
N ALA A 480 -3.99 6.78 20.77
CA ALA A 480 -3.74 7.92 19.88
C ALA A 480 -3.87 7.51 18.41
N PHE A 481 -3.23 6.41 18.00
CA PHE A 481 -3.31 5.90 16.62
C PHE A 481 -4.72 5.44 16.25
N LEU A 482 -5.37 4.65 17.10
CA LEU A 482 -6.71 4.14 16.78
C LEU A 482 -7.76 5.27 16.68
N LEU A 483 -7.60 6.37 17.42
CA LEU A 483 -8.46 7.55 17.25
C LEU A 483 -8.28 8.22 15.89
N ALA A 484 -7.06 8.26 15.35
CA ALA A 484 -6.80 8.76 14.00
C ALA A 484 -7.44 7.85 12.93
N GLU A 485 -7.33 6.53 13.10
CA GLU A 485 -7.98 5.55 12.22
C GLU A 485 -9.51 5.59 12.27
N MET A 486 -10.05 5.78 13.47
CA MET A 486 -11.48 5.94 13.67
C MET A 486 -11.98 7.22 12.96
N ALA A 487 -11.25 8.33 13.06
CA ALA A 487 -11.59 9.57 12.35
C ALA A 487 -11.60 9.37 10.83
N ASP A 488 -10.61 8.66 10.28
CA ASP A 488 -10.57 8.29 8.85
C ASP A 488 -11.78 7.43 8.45
N GLY A 489 -12.12 6.44 9.27
CA GLY A 489 -13.30 5.61 9.08
C GLY A 489 -14.60 6.43 9.02
N LEU A 490 -14.79 7.42 9.91
CA LEU A 490 -15.93 8.32 9.88
C LEU A 490 -16.00 9.16 8.61
N LEU A 491 -14.86 9.73 8.19
CA LEU A 491 -14.77 10.57 6.98
C LEU A 491 -15.01 9.77 5.69
N ALA A 492 -14.75 8.46 5.69
CA ALA A 492 -15.02 7.59 4.56
C ALA A 492 -16.52 7.28 4.35
N ASN A 493 -17.39 7.52 5.34
CA ASN A 493 -18.83 7.24 5.26
C ASN A 493 -19.70 8.49 5.56
N PRO A 494 -19.78 9.48 4.63
CA PRO A 494 -20.49 10.73 4.86
C PRO A 494 -22.02 10.59 4.95
N LYS A 495 -22.59 9.40 4.71
CA LYS A 495 -24.05 9.17 4.67
C LYS A 495 -24.67 8.90 6.05
N MET A 496 -23.93 9.10 7.14
CA MET A 496 -24.38 8.85 8.51
C MET A 496 -24.94 10.08 9.24
N GLU A 497 -24.90 11.25 8.60
CA GLU A 497 -25.66 12.45 8.99
C GLU A 497 -27.10 12.39 8.47
#